data_AF-A0AAN9BEB0-F1
#
_entry.id   AF-A0AAN9BEB0-F1
#
_cell.length_a   1.000
_cell.length_b   1.000
_cell.length_c   1.000
_cell.angle_alpha   90.00
_cell.angle_beta   90.00
_cell.angle_gamma   90.00
#
_symmetry.space_group_name_H-M   'P 1'
#
loop_
_entity.id
_entity.type
_entity.pdbx_description
1 polymer ?
#
loop_
_entity_poly.entity_id
_entity_poly.type
_entity_poly.pdbx_seq_one_letter_code
_entity_poly.pdbx_strand_id
1 'polypeptide(L)'
;MDKPNIMNIVELSGLNKQACLLSSDSLAVIILISTILLALFVVRLLSILIKCSAKQPTIQQSVQVPFRLLITNLPTRVCTTNVAFKYDVFVAYAEEDNDFVSDHLRPRLEDELGLKLCLHQRDFHPGRNILENIEDSVTSSKKVLMVFSTHFAHSPWCQFELAVCQRHAMDRGDLLLVAHVKNTPVSDLTPTMVVILRTCTYMDWSQEGQGRVIFWNSLLLALGDVLVPRAPPNLQPRQQRRQQPRHQRRQQPRQQPLERRGVMNPDEEQGEETVIV
;
A
#
# COMPACT_ATOMS: atom_id res chain seq x y z
N MET A 1 -17.17 -82.19 -63.65
CA MET A 1 -17.38 -81.20 -62.59
C MET A 1 -16.02 -80.80 -62.04
N ASP A 2 -15.81 -79.50 -61.98
CA ASP A 2 -14.52 -78.82 -62.06
C ASP A 2 -13.53 -79.09 -60.92
N LYS A 3 -12.25 -79.13 -61.32
CA LYS A 3 -11.11 -79.04 -60.40
C LYS A 3 -10.91 -77.57 -60.01
N PRO A 4 -10.85 -77.20 -58.72
CA PRO A 4 -10.39 -75.87 -58.35
C PRO A 4 -8.86 -75.78 -58.44
N ASN A 5 -8.43 -74.73 -59.14
CA ASN A 5 -7.06 -74.30 -59.41
C ASN A 5 -6.19 -74.17 -58.16
N ILE A 6 -5.13 -75.00 -58.08
CA ILE A 6 -4.04 -74.90 -57.09
C ILE A 6 -3.02 -73.80 -57.46
N MET A 7 -3.18 -73.14 -58.61
CA MET A 7 -2.17 -72.24 -59.16
C MET A 7 -2.19 -70.80 -58.59
N ASN A 8 -3.15 -70.45 -57.71
CA ASN A 8 -3.24 -69.10 -57.10
C ASN A 8 -2.72 -69.00 -55.65
N ILE A 9 -2.40 -70.11 -54.99
CA ILE A 9 -1.95 -70.08 -53.59
C ILE A 9 -0.44 -69.83 -53.48
N VAL A 10 0.33 -70.21 -54.51
CA VAL A 10 1.78 -70.02 -54.51
C VAL A 10 2.15 -68.55 -54.75
N GLU A 11 1.34 -67.79 -55.51
CA GLU A 11 1.64 -66.39 -55.84
C GLU A 11 1.34 -65.43 -54.67
N LEU A 12 0.34 -65.73 -53.82
CA LEU A 12 0.06 -64.97 -52.59
C LEU A 12 1.11 -65.20 -51.48
N SER A 13 1.85 -66.31 -51.53
CA SER A 13 2.94 -66.57 -50.58
C SER A 13 4.24 -65.83 -50.92
N GLY A 14 4.37 -65.33 -52.15
CA GLY A 14 5.50 -64.52 -52.62
C GLY A 14 5.38 -63.03 -52.29
N LEU A 15 4.16 -62.46 -52.32
CA LEU A 15 3.94 -61.03 -52.04
C LEU A 15 4.10 -60.64 -50.56
N ASN A 16 4.03 -61.59 -49.62
CA ASN A 16 4.11 -61.28 -48.18
C ASN A 16 5.57 -61.07 -47.69
N LYS A 17 6.58 -61.54 -48.44
CA LYS A 17 7.98 -61.40 -48.01
C LYS A 17 8.52 -59.99 -48.25
N GLN A 18 8.04 -59.28 -49.28
CA GLN A 18 8.38 -57.87 -49.51
C GLN A 18 7.61 -56.91 -48.60
N ALA A 19 6.41 -57.27 -48.13
CA ALA A 19 5.68 -56.53 -47.09
C ALA A 19 6.33 -56.66 -45.70
N CYS A 20 7.00 -57.79 -45.42
CA CYS A 20 7.71 -58.02 -44.17
C CYS A 20 9.15 -57.46 -44.16
N LEU A 21 9.68 -57.12 -45.35
CA LEU A 21 10.96 -56.41 -45.55
C LEU A 21 10.80 -54.89 -45.56
N LEU A 22 9.57 -54.37 -45.38
CA LEU A 22 9.32 -53.14 -44.64
C LEU A 22 9.32 -53.49 -43.15
N SER A 23 10.40 -53.53 -42.41
CA SER A 23 11.84 -53.53 -42.65
C SER A 23 12.30 -53.68 -41.21
N SER A 24 13.07 -54.72 -40.88
CA SER A 24 13.62 -54.86 -39.52
C SER A 24 14.29 -53.54 -39.07
N ASP A 25 14.86 -52.82 -40.04
CA ASP A 25 15.43 -51.49 -39.86
C ASP A 25 14.36 -50.41 -39.68
N SER A 26 13.23 -50.43 -40.39
CA SER A 26 12.11 -49.51 -40.17
C SER A 26 11.42 -49.74 -38.82
N LEU A 27 11.28 -50.98 -38.37
CA LEU A 27 10.80 -51.29 -37.02
C LEU A 27 11.79 -50.78 -35.97
N ALA A 28 13.10 -50.97 -36.19
CA ALA A 28 14.13 -50.41 -35.33
C ALA A 28 14.07 -48.88 -35.28
N VAL A 29 13.84 -48.21 -36.41
CA VAL A 29 13.66 -46.75 -36.50
C VAL A 29 12.40 -46.29 -35.77
N ILE A 30 11.27 -46.99 -35.92
CA ILE A 30 10.02 -46.66 -35.21
C ILE A 30 10.19 -46.81 -33.70
N ILE A 31 10.82 -47.89 -33.25
CA ILE A 31 11.13 -48.11 -31.83
C ILE A 31 12.02 -46.98 -31.32
N LEU A 32 13.07 -46.62 -32.06
CA LEU A 32 14.00 -45.54 -31.70
C LEU A 32 13.32 -44.17 -31.64
N ILE A 33 12.42 -43.85 -32.56
CA ILE A 33 11.64 -42.60 -32.52
C ILE A 33 10.69 -42.61 -31.33
N SER A 34 9.99 -43.72 -31.07
CA SER A 34 9.05 -43.82 -29.95
C SER A 34 9.74 -43.68 -28.59
N THR A 35 10.96 -44.25 -28.45
CA THR A 35 11.74 -44.14 -27.21
C THR A 35 12.25 -42.72 -26.99
N ILE A 36 12.67 -42.02 -28.05
CA ILE A 36 13.05 -40.60 -27.99
C ILE A 36 11.84 -39.73 -27.62
N LEU A 37 10.68 -39.93 -28.24
CA LEU A 37 9.47 -39.16 -27.93
C LEU A 37 9.00 -39.39 -26.49
N LEU A 38 9.04 -40.64 -26.02
CA LEU A 38 8.71 -40.97 -24.64
C LEU A 38 9.72 -40.34 -23.66
N ALA A 39 11.01 -40.38 -23.97
CA ALA A 39 12.04 -39.73 -23.16
C ALA A 39 11.82 -38.21 -23.08
N LEU A 40 11.49 -37.55 -24.20
CA LEU A 40 11.18 -36.12 -24.23
C LEU A 40 9.91 -35.80 -23.43
N PHE A 41 8.87 -36.62 -23.53
CA PHE A 41 7.65 -36.47 -22.74
C PHE A 41 7.92 -36.63 -21.25
N VAL A 42 8.71 -37.63 -20.85
CA VAL A 42 9.15 -37.84 -19.47
C VAL A 42 9.99 -36.67 -18.98
N VAL A 43 10.95 -36.16 -19.77
CA VAL A 43 11.75 -34.97 -19.40
C VAL A 43 10.86 -33.73 -19.25
N ARG A 44 9.83 -33.56 -20.09
CA ARG A 44 8.85 -32.47 -19.95
C ARG A 44 7.98 -32.64 -18.71
N LEU A 45 7.49 -33.84 -18.44
CA LEU A 45 6.76 -34.15 -17.21
C LEU A 45 7.63 -33.94 -15.98
N LEU A 46 8.87 -34.44 -15.96
CA LEU A 46 9.83 -34.20 -14.89
C LEU A 46 10.15 -32.71 -14.76
N SER A 47 10.30 -31.97 -15.86
CA SER A 47 10.50 -30.51 -15.82
C SER A 47 9.28 -29.79 -15.25
N ILE A 48 8.06 -30.26 -15.55
CA ILE A 48 6.82 -29.73 -14.98
C ILE A 48 6.72 -30.11 -13.51
N LEU A 49 7.04 -31.35 -13.13
CA LEU A 49 7.03 -31.83 -11.75
C LEU A 49 8.11 -31.15 -10.91
N ILE A 50 9.30 -30.93 -11.45
CA ILE A 50 10.38 -30.15 -10.83
C ILE A 50 9.99 -28.68 -10.79
N LYS A 51 9.32 -28.12 -11.80
CA LYS A 51 8.79 -26.74 -11.73
C LYS A 51 7.59 -26.61 -10.80
N CYS A 52 6.77 -27.65 -10.62
CA CYS A 52 5.62 -27.70 -9.72
C CYS A 52 6.07 -27.95 -8.28
N SER A 53 7.06 -28.82 -8.07
CA SER A 53 7.70 -29.06 -6.78
C SER A 53 8.66 -27.94 -6.39
N ALA A 54 9.27 -27.24 -7.36
CA ALA A 54 10.05 -26.01 -7.14
C ALA A 54 9.19 -24.74 -7.17
N LYS A 55 7.93 -24.80 -7.63
CA LYS A 55 6.89 -23.78 -7.34
C LYS A 55 6.18 -23.99 -6.01
N GLN A 56 6.71 -24.85 -5.14
CA GLN A 56 6.54 -24.68 -3.70
C GLN A 56 7.65 -25.44 -2.97
N PRO A 57 8.72 -24.73 -2.59
CA PRO A 57 8.72 -24.28 -1.21
C PRO A 57 9.49 -22.96 -0.98
N THR A 58 8.75 -21.87 -0.84
CA THR A 58 9.07 -20.85 0.18
C THR A 58 7.76 -20.42 0.83
N ILE A 59 7.40 -21.11 1.92
CA ILE A 59 6.64 -20.57 3.05
C ILE A 59 5.43 -19.68 2.64
N GLN A 60 4.35 -20.29 2.15
CA GLN A 60 3.03 -19.63 2.07
C GLN A 60 2.06 -20.10 3.18
N GLN A 61 2.59 -20.62 4.27
CA GLN A 61 1.98 -20.50 5.59
C GLN A 61 3.03 -19.89 6.50
N SER A 62 2.74 -18.72 7.08
CA SER A 62 3.46 -18.04 8.20
C SER A 62 4.16 -16.69 7.96
N VAL A 63 3.71 -15.83 7.03
CA VAL A 63 3.63 -14.36 7.32
C VAL A 63 2.36 -13.77 6.69
N GLN A 64 1.27 -14.54 6.69
CA GLN A 64 0.01 -13.95 7.12
C GLN A 64 -0.07 -14.18 8.64
N VAL A 65 0.87 -13.63 9.41
CA VAL A 65 0.37 -12.91 10.58
C VAL A 65 -0.66 -11.96 9.97
N PRO A 66 -1.94 -11.96 10.39
CA PRO A 66 -2.84 -10.95 9.86
C PRO A 66 -2.07 -9.65 10.06
N PHE A 67 -1.86 -8.86 9.01
CA PHE A 67 -1.04 -7.65 9.08
C PHE A 67 -1.45 -6.80 10.31
N ARG A 68 -2.74 -6.90 10.64
CA ARG A 68 -3.39 -6.54 11.90
C ARG A 68 -2.65 -6.97 13.21
N LEU A 69 -2.19 -8.21 13.35
CA LEU A 69 -1.38 -8.71 14.49
C LEU A 69 0.06 -8.15 14.50
N LEU A 70 0.64 -7.86 13.34
CA LEU A 70 2.00 -7.31 13.28
C LEU A 70 2.03 -5.86 13.75
N ILE A 71 1.03 -5.06 13.34
CA ILE A 71 0.86 -3.68 13.82
C ILE A 71 0.60 -3.63 15.34
N THR A 72 -0.11 -4.61 15.92
CA THR A 72 -0.33 -4.63 17.38
C THR A 72 0.91 -4.92 18.22
N ASN A 73 1.97 -5.49 17.63
CA ASN A 73 3.19 -5.90 18.35
C ASN A 73 4.41 -5.00 18.08
N LEU A 74 4.28 -3.94 17.25
CA LEU A 74 5.38 -3.01 17.03
C LEU A 74 5.58 -2.10 18.26
N PRO A 75 6.82 -1.94 18.78
CA PRO A 75 7.11 -0.99 19.85
C PRO A 75 6.90 0.43 19.31
N THR A 76 5.70 0.96 19.51
CA THR A 76 5.34 2.30 19.08
C THR A 76 6.04 3.30 19.99
N ARG A 77 6.89 4.17 19.43
CA ARG A 77 7.30 5.36 20.19
C ARG A 77 6.09 6.24 20.41
N VAL A 78 5.91 6.65 21.66
CA VAL A 78 4.72 7.34 22.14
C VAL A 78 4.99 8.84 22.07
N CYS A 79 4.46 9.52 21.05
CA CYS A 79 4.33 10.98 21.09
C CYS A 79 2.95 11.31 21.68
N THR A 80 2.91 11.49 23.00
CA THR A 80 1.71 11.94 23.73
C THR A 80 1.48 13.43 23.46
N THR A 81 0.73 13.77 22.41
CA THR A 81 0.10 15.08 22.33
C THR A 81 -1.41 14.87 22.18
N ASN A 82 -2.18 15.43 23.12
CA ASN A 82 -3.64 15.30 23.20
C ASN A 82 -4.31 16.28 22.21
N VAL A 83 -3.77 16.36 20.99
CA VAL A 83 -4.23 17.25 19.92
C VAL A 83 -5.08 16.42 18.98
N ALA A 84 -6.33 16.83 18.80
CA ALA A 84 -7.20 16.21 17.81
C ALA A 84 -6.71 16.61 16.42
N PHE A 85 -6.06 15.67 15.72
CA PHE A 85 -5.65 15.86 14.33
C PHE A 85 -6.87 15.80 13.39
N LYS A 86 -6.93 16.70 12.41
CA LYS A 86 -7.98 16.72 11.38
C LYS A 86 -7.78 15.59 10.37
N TYR A 87 -6.52 15.32 10.03
CA TYR A 87 -6.12 14.33 9.05
C TYR A 87 -5.18 13.30 9.67
N ASP A 88 -5.19 12.10 9.08
CA ASP A 88 -4.27 11.03 9.44
C ASP A 88 -2.92 11.24 8.76
N VAL A 89 -2.93 11.60 7.48
CA VAL A 89 -1.72 11.80 6.68
C VAL A 89 -1.89 13.01 5.77
N PHE A 90 -0.95 13.95 5.81
CA PHE A 90 -0.78 14.94 4.75
C PHE A 90 0.13 14.37 3.67
N VAL A 91 -0.26 14.44 2.40
CA VAL A 91 0.55 13.98 1.27
C VAL A 91 1.11 15.17 0.52
N ALA A 92 2.44 15.31 0.56
CA ALA A 92 3.21 16.31 -0.17
C ALA A 92 3.75 15.68 -1.46
N TYR A 93 3.31 16.18 -2.61
CA TYR A 93 3.67 15.65 -3.93
C TYR A 93 3.65 16.77 -4.98
N ALA A 94 4.34 16.56 -6.10
CA ALA A 94 4.28 17.48 -7.23
C ALA A 94 2.99 17.26 -8.02
N GLU A 95 2.43 18.32 -8.62
CA GLU A 95 1.18 18.24 -9.37
C GLU A 95 1.24 17.20 -10.50
N GLU A 96 2.42 17.07 -11.13
CA GLU A 96 2.71 16.12 -12.19
C GLU A 96 2.73 14.64 -11.73
N ASP A 97 2.80 14.40 -10.42
CA ASP A 97 2.72 13.06 -9.85
C ASP A 97 1.29 12.72 -9.37
N ASN A 98 0.29 13.52 -9.74
CA ASN A 98 -1.09 13.27 -9.34
C ASN A 98 -1.61 11.90 -9.77
N ASP A 99 -1.24 11.40 -10.95
CA ASP A 99 -1.67 10.07 -11.41
C ASP A 99 -1.27 8.99 -10.40
N PHE A 100 -0.03 9.03 -9.89
CA PHE A 100 0.42 8.10 -8.86
C PHE A 100 -0.41 8.23 -7.57
N VAL A 101 -0.71 9.46 -7.16
CA VAL A 101 -1.49 9.70 -5.94
C VAL A 101 -2.94 9.26 -6.10
N SER A 102 -3.59 9.65 -7.19
CA SER A 102 -5.02 9.43 -7.46
C SER A 102 -5.34 7.97 -7.79
N ASP A 103 -4.45 7.27 -8.49
CA ASP A 103 -4.69 5.91 -9.00
C ASP A 103 -4.12 4.81 -8.09
N HIS A 104 -3.14 5.13 -7.25
CA HIS A 104 -2.48 4.13 -6.40
C HIS A 104 -2.54 4.47 -4.92
N LEU A 105 -2.09 5.66 -4.53
CA LEU A 105 -1.94 6.03 -3.12
C LEU A 105 -3.29 6.23 -2.42
N ARG A 106 -4.11 7.12 -2.96
CA ARG A 106 -5.40 7.51 -2.39
C ARG A 106 -6.37 6.32 -2.28
N PRO A 107 -6.61 5.50 -3.32
CA PRO A 107 -7.57 4.40 -3.20
C PRO A 107 -7.15 3.41 -2.10
N ARG A 108 -5.84 3.15 -1.99
CA ARG A 108 -5.32 2.23 -0.99
C ARG A 108 -5.44 2.78 0.44
N LEU A 109 -5.20 4.08 0.65
CA LEU A 109 -5.19 4.67 1.98
C LEU A 109 -6.58 5.17 2.44
N GLU A 110 -7.34 5.82 1.57
CA GLU A 110 -8.69 6.32 1.89
C GLU A 110 -9.74 5.21 1.78
N ASP A 111 -9.85 4.55 0.62
CA ASP A 111 -10.97 3.63 0.36
C ASP A 111 -10.83 2.31 1.11
N GLU A 112 -9.61 1.73 1.12
CA GLU A 112 -9.39 0.43 1.76
C GLU A 112 -9.10 0.51 3.26
N LEU A 113 -8.34 1.52 3.71
CA LEU A 113 -7.91 1.64 5.11
C LEU A 113 -8.72 2.65 5.91
N GLY A 114 -9.55 3.48 5.25
CA GLY A 114 -10.36 4.49 5.92
C GLY A 114 -9.57 5.64 6.54
N LEU A 115 -8.33 5.88 6.08
CA LEU A 115 -7.53 7.01 6.55
C LEU A 115 -8.04 8.32 5.95
N LYS A 116 -7.95 9.41 6.71
CA LYS A 116 -8.24 10.75 6.20
C LYS A 116 -6.97 11.39 5.65
N LEU A 117 -6.86 11.48 4.32
CA LEU A 117 -5.74 12.19 3.70
C LEU A 117 -6.04 13.70 3.61
N CYS A 118 -4.97 14.49 3.70
CA CYS A 118 -4.96 15.87 3.23
C CYS A 118 -4.17 15.94 1.91
N LEU A 119 -4.83 16.34 0.84
CA LEU A 119 -4.27 16.47 -0.50
C LEU A 119 -4.39 17.93 -0.96
N HIS A 120 -3.29 18.54 -1.40
CA HIS A 120 -3.28 19.97 -1.76
C HIS A 120 -4.27 20.35 -2.87
N GLN A 121 -4.54 19.47 -3.83
CA GLN A 121 -5.49 19.72 -4.92
C GLN A 121 -6.97 19.71 -4.49
N ARG A 122 -7.29 19.05 -3.36
CA ARG A 122 -8.66 18.85 -2.89
C ARG A 122 -8.99 19.68 -1.66
N ASP A 123 -8.05 19.73 -0.72
CA ASP A 123 -8.31 20.14 0.66
C ASP A 123 -7.76 21.53 1.00
N PHE A 124 -7.04 22.18 0.08
CA PHE A 124 -6.56 23.54 0.26
C PHE A 124 -7.69 24.55 0.07
N HIS A 125 -7.71 25.57 0.92
CA HIS A 125 -8.74 26.60 0.86
C HIS A 125 -8.36 27.62 -0.22
N PRO A 126 -9.20 27.79 -1.26
CA PRO A 126 -8.94 28.80 -2.28
C PRO A 126 -9.00 30.20 -1.66
N GLY A 127 -8.08 31.06 -2.07
CA GLY A 127 -7.97 32.43 -1.56
C GLY A 127 -7.14 32.60 -0.28
N ARG A 128 -6.70 31.51 0.37
CA ARG A 128 -5.66 31.57 1.42
C ARG A 128 -4.26 31.57 0.84
N ASN A 129 -3.31 32.09 1.63
CA ASN A 129 -1.91 31.96 1.29
C ASN A 129 -1.53 30.47 1.24
N ILE A 130 -0.80 30.07 0.20
CA ILE A 130 -0.38 28.68 0.00
C ILE A 130 0.54 28.18 1.12
N LEU A 131 1.37 29.06 1.69
CA LEU A 131 2.25 28.75 2.82
C LEU A 131 1.43 28.43 4.08
N GLU A 132 0.36 29.19 4.33
CA GLU A 132 -0.57 28.94 5.43
C GLU A 132 -1.32 27.63 5.23
N ASN A 133 -1.79 27.33 4.01
CA ASN A 133 -2.43 26.04 3.71
C ASN A 133 -1.47 24.87 3.98
N ILE A 134 -0.19 24.99 3.63
CA ILE A 134 0.84 23.97 3.88
C ILE A 134 1.09 23.81 5.38
N GLU A 135 1.32 24.91 6.11
CA GLU A 135 1.56 24.88 7.56
C GLU A 135 0.36 24.30 8.32
N ASP A 136 -0.86 24.71 7.97
CA ASP A 136 -2.09 24.16 8.52
C ASP A 136 -2.20 22.64 8.24
N SER A 137 -1.84 22.20 7.04
CA SER A 137 -1.91 20.78 6.65
C SER A 137 -0.90 19.93 7.40
N VAL A 138 0.33 20.42 7.57
CA VAL A 138 1.38 19.74 8.33
C VAL A 138 1.03 19.67 9.83
N THR A 139 0.55 20.77 10.40
CA THR A 139 0.23 20.84 11.84
C THR A 139 -1.01 20.04 12.22
N SER A 140 -1.99 19.95 11.31
CA SER A 140 -3.27 19.25 11.50
C SER A 140 -3.26 17.76 11.10
N SER A 141 -2.11 17.24 10.66
CA SER A 141 -1.93 15.82 10.28
C SER A 141 -1.04 15.06 11.26
N LYS A 142 -1.34 13.76 11.48
CA LYS A 142 -0.53 12.90 12.36
C LYS A 142 0.83 12.54 11.76
N LYS A 143 0.86 12.33 10.44
CA LYS A 143 2.04 12.01 9.64
C LYS A 143 2.06 12.89 8.39
N VAL A 144 3.26 13.10 7.85
CA VAL A 144 3.45 13.68 6.53
C VAL A 144 4.14 12.65 5.64
N LEU A 145 3.54 12.35 4.49
CA LEU A 145 4.10 11.49 3.47
C LEU A 145 4.55 12.33 2.28
N MET A 146 5.85 12.35 2.02
CA MET A 146 6.42 13.02 0.85
C MET A 146 6.64 12.03 -0.28
N VAL A 147 6.20 12.41 -1.47
CA VAL A 147 6.39 11.67 -2.71
C VAL A 147 7.56 12.28 -3.48
N PHE A 148 8.76 11.76 -3.26
CA PHE A 148 9.97 12.23 -3.95
C PHE A 148 10.00 11.73 -5.38
N SER A 149 10.15 12.67 -6.31
CA SER A 149 10.30 12.45 -7.75
C SER A 149 11.17 13.57 -8.35
N THR A 150 11.48 13.49 -9.65
CA THR A 150 12.11 14.60 -10.38
C THR A 150 11.22 15.84 -10.41
N HIS A 151 9.90 15.67 -10.49
CA HIS A 151 8.95 16.79 -10.45
C HIS A 151 8.93 17.45 -9.07
N PHE A 152 8.99 16.65 -8.00
CA PHE A 152 9.10 17.15 -6.63
C PHE A 152 10.37 17.98 -6.43
N ALA A 153 11.50 17.55 -7.03
CA ALA A 153 12.75 18.28 -6.95
C ALA A 153 12.69 19.66 -7.64
N HIS A 154 11.96 19.75 -8.75
CA HIS A 154 11.83 20.99 -9.52
C HIS A 154 10.69 21.91 -9.05
N SER A 155 9.74 21.40 -8.26
CA SER A 155 8.63 22.19 -7.72
C SER A 155 9.06 23.06 -6.53
N PRO A 156 9.01 24.41 -6.63
CA PRO A 156 9.35 25.29 -5.50
C PRO A 156 8.45 25.06 -4.29
N TRP A 157 7.18 24.72 -4.53
CA TRP A 157 6.23 24.44 -3.47
C TRP A 157 6.59 23.17 -2.71
N CYS A 158 6.97 22.11 -3.41
CA CYS A 158 7.42 20.87 -2.79
C CYS A 158 8.71 21.07 -1.97
N GLN A 159 9.65 21.90 -2.44
CA GLN A 159 10.84 22.26 -1.67
C GLN A 159 10.51 23.08 -0.41
N PHE A 160 9.48 23.92 -0.46
CA PHE A 160 8.99 24.63 0.72
C PHE A 160 8.33 23.67 1.73
N GLU A 161 7.43 22.79 1.26
CA GLU A 161 6.83 21.73 2.08
C GLU A 161 7.90 20.91 2.79
N LEU A 162 8.98 20.57 2.08
CA LEU A 162 10.14 19.86 2.62
C LEU A 162 10.74 20.58 3.83
N ALA A 163 11.02 21.88 3.70
CA ALA A 163 11.62 22.69 4.75
C ALA A 163 10.71 22.80 6.00
N VAL A 164 9.41 23.02 5.80
CA VAL A 164 8.42 23.09 6.88
C VAL A 164 8.34 21.75 7.62
N CYS A 165 8.22 20.65 6.88
CA CYS A 165 8.12 19.33 7.47
C CYS A 165 9.39 18.91 8.20
N GLN A 166 10.58 19.23 7.67
CA GLN A 166 11.84 18.97 8.37
C GLN A 166 11.87 19.64 9.74
N ARG A 167 11.47 20.92 9.81
CA ARG A 167 11.37 21.65 11.07
C ARG A 167 10.42 20.94 12.04
N HIS A 168 9.22 20.59 11.59
CA HIS A 168 8.26 19.88 12.44
C HIS A 168 8.69 18.46 12.81
N ALA A 169 9.42 17.76 11.96
CA ALA A 169 9.94 16.42 12.24
C ALA A 169 11.01 16.44 13.33
N MET A 170 11.84 17.49 13.38
CA MET A 170 12.78 17.71 14.49
C MET A 170 12.04 17.92 15.83
N ASP A 171 10.90 18.61 15.80
CA ASP A 171 10.12 18.90 17.00
C ASP A 171 9.26 17.72 17.49
N ARG A 172 8.68 16.95 16.56
CA ARG A 172 7.66 15.91 16.89
C ARG A 172 8.17 14.48 16.86
N GLY A 173 9.29 14.19 16.17
CA GLY A 173 9.81 12.82 15.97
C GLY A 173 8.84 11.92 15.18
N ASP A 174 9.34 11.10 14.27
CA ASP A 174 8.55 10.13 13.49
C ASP A 174 7.38 10.73 12.66
N LEU A 175 7.41 12.04 12.36
CA LEU A 175 6.38 12.72 11.56
C LEU A 175 6.52 12.45 10.06
N LEU A 176 7.77 12.37 9.57
CA LEU A 176 8.09 12.42 8.14
C LEU A 176 8.31 11.02 7.57
N LEU A 177 7.52 10.67 6.55
CA LEU A 177 7.64 9.47 5.72
C LEU A 177 8.04 9.87 4.30
N VAL A 178 8.91 9.09 3.66
CA VAL A 178 9.39 9.37 2.30
C VAL A 178 9.09 8.17 1.40
N ALA A 179 8.29 8.40 0.37
CA ALA A 179 8.07 7.51 -0.76
C ALA A 179 8.86 8.03 -1.95
N HIS A 180 9.79 7.24 -2.47
CA HIS A 180 10.57 7.58 -3.64
C HIS A 180 9.95 6.93 -4.89
N VAL A 181 9.47 7.76 -5.81
CA VAL A 181 8.73 7.35 -7.00
C VAL A 181 9.57 7.59 -8.24
N LYS A 182 9.71 6.53 -9.05
CA LYS A 182 10.55 6.45 -10.26
C LYS A 182 12.05 6.50 -9.95
N ASN A 183 12.85 5.97 -10.86
CA ASN A 183 14.30 5.89 -10.74
C ASN A 183 14.92 7.26 -11.04
N THR A 184 14.68 8.24 -10.16
CA THR A 184 15.19 9.60 -10.34
C THR A 184 16.72 9.57 -10.21
N PRO A 185 17.47 10.00 -11.23
CA PRO A 185 18.91 10.06 -11.09
C PRO A 185 19.24 11.08 -10.01
N VAL A 186 20.25 10.78 -9.18
CA VAL A 186 20.65 11.64 -8.06
C VAL A 186 21.02 13.05 -8.53
N SER A 187 21.37 13.24 -9.80
CA SER A 187 21.63 14.53 -10.44
C SER A 187 20.44 15.48 -10.40
N ASP A 188 19.22 14.94 -10.38
CA ASP A 188 17.99 15.71 -10.51
C ASP A 188 17.38 16.04 -9.15
N LEU A 189 17.98 15.53 -8.07
CA LEU A 189 17.53 15.75 -6.70
C LEU A 189 18.19 16.98 -6.10
N THR A 190 17.43 17.73 -5.29
CA THR A 190 18.01 18.84 -4.53
C THR A 190 18.94 18.32 -3.44
N PRO A 191 19.95 19.10 -3.01
CA PRO A 191 20.86 18.69 -1.93
C PRO A 191 20.12 18.23 -0.67
N THR A 192 19.01 18.90 -0.33
CA THR A 192 18.16 18.56 0.82
C THR A 192 17.52 17.18 0.66
N MET A 193 16.96 16.88 -0.51
CA MET A 193 16.38 15.56 -0.79
C MET A 193 17.44 14.46 -0.73
N VAL A 194 18.64 14.70 -1.26
CA VAL A 194 19.76 13.75 -1.19
C VAL A 194 20.17 13.47 0.25
N VAL A 195 20.25 14.51 1.10
CA VAL A 195 20.52 14.33 2.53
C VAL A 195 19.45 13.45 3.16
N ILE A 196 18.16 13.76 2.96
CA ILE A 196 17.06 12.99 3.53
C ILE A 196 17.11 11.53 3.08
N LEU A 197 17.30 11.26 1.79
CA LEU A 197 17.38 9.88 1.29
C LEU A 197 18.59 9.11 1.86
N ARG A 198 19.66 9.81 2.23
CA ARG A 198 20.85 9.20 2.86
C ARG A 198 20.70 9.01 4.37
N THR A 199 19.96 9.90 5.04
CA THR A 199 19.86 9.93 6.51
C THR A 199 18.57 9.34 7.06
N CYS A 200 17.55 9.18 6.22
CA CYS A 200 16.23 8.70 6.60
C CYS A 200 15.88 7.44 5.81
N THR A 201 15.13 6.54 6.45
CA THR A 201 14.55 5.36 5.79
C THR A 201 13.44 5.80 4.85
N TYR A 202 13.53 5.42 3.57
CA TYR A 202 12.52 5.70 2.55
C TYR A 202 11.96 4.41 1.94
N MET A 203 10.89 4.54 1.18
CA MET A 203 10.20 3.44 0.52
C MET A 203 10.21 3.65 -0.99
N ASP A 204 10.85 2.74 -1.72
CA ASP A 204 10.87 2.80 -3.18
C ASP A 204 9.58 2.25 -3.78
N TRP A 205 8.93 3.05 -4.62
CA TRP A 205 7.80 2.62 -5.42
C TRP A 205 8.27 1.87 -6.68
N SER A 206 7.77 0.66 -6.86
CA SER A 206 7.92 -0.10 -8.11
C SER A 206 6.55 -0.52 -8.64
N GLN A 207 6.38 -0.37 -9.95
CA GLN A 207 5.17 -0.85 -10.63
C GLN A 207 5.10 -2.38 -10.70
N GLU A 208 6.21 -3.12 -10.61
CA GLU A 208 6.21 -4.56 -10.88
C GLU A 208 6.81 -5.40 -9.75
N GLY A 209 6.29 -6.63 -9.62
CA GLY A 209 6.86 -7.70 -8.80
C GLY A 209 6.85 -7.44 -7.29
N GLN A 210 7.94 -7.82 -6.64
CA GLN A 210 8.08 -7.76 -5.18
C GLN A 210 8.22 -6.33 -4.64
N GLY A 211 8.74 -5.39 -5.44
CA GLY A 211 8.96 -4.01 -5.01
C GLY A 211 7.65 -3.32 -4.59
N ARG A 212 6.56 -3.55 -5.34
CA ARG A 212 5.23 -3.03 -4.97
C ARG A 212 4.76 -3.54 -3.60
N VAL A 213 4.98 -4.83 -3.32
CA VAL A 213 4.59 -5.45 -2.05
C VAL A 213 5.42 -4.91 -0.89
N ILE A 214 6.73 -4.75 -1.10
CA ILE A 214 7.65 -4.19 -0.10
C ILE A 214 7.27 -2.74 0.23
N PHE A 215 6.99 -1.91 -0.78
CA PHE A 215 6.54 -0.54 -0.59
C PHE A 215 5.31 -0.46 0.33
N TRP A 216 4.25 -1.21 0.00
CA TRP A 216 3.02 -1.17 0.77
C TRP A 216 3.21 -1.70 2.18
N ASN A 217 3.94 -2.80 2.36
CA ASN A 217 4.21 -3.34 3.69
C ASN A 217 4.97 -2.34 4.56
N SER A 218 6.00 -1.69 4.01
CA SER A 218 6.77 -0.66 4.71
C SER A 218 5.91 0.56 5.05
N LEU A 219 5.07 1.03 4.12
CA LEU A 219 4.21 2.18 4.35
C LEU A 219 3.19 1.90 5.45
N LEU A 220 2.56 0.73 5.40
CA LEU A 220 1.60 0.34 6.42
C LEU A 220 2.24 0.13 7.79
N LEU A 221 3.47 -0.39 7.84
CA LEU A 221 4.25 -0.48 9.09
C LEU A 221 4.53 0.91 9.66
N ALA A 222 4.91 1.86 8.80
CA ALA A 222 5.17 3.24 9.19
C ALA A 222 3.90 4.00 9.65
N LEU A 223 2.72 3.60 9.15
CA LEU A 223 1.41 4.12 9.54
C LEU A 223 0.74 3.33 10.67
N GLY A 224 1.44 2.38 11.29
CA GLY A 224 0.83 1.48 12.28
C GLY A 224 0.24 2.17 13.51
N ASP A 225 0.86 3.26 13.96
CA ASP A 225 0.38 4.10 15.07
C ASP A 225 -0.86 4.92 14.71
N VAL A 226 -1.03 5.24 13.42
CA VAL A 226 -2.21 5.91 12.87
C VAL A 226 -3.37 4.94 12.70
N LEU A 227 -3.09 3.73 12.20
CA LEU A 227 -4.07 2.68 11.90
C LEU A 227 -4.70 2.04 13.15
N VAL A 228 -4.04 2.13 14.32
CA VAL A 228 -4.58 1.68 15.61
C VAL A 228 -4.84 2.89 16.50
N PRO A 229 -6.07 3.44 16.50
CA PRO A 229 -6.42 4.53 17.40
C PRO A 229 -6.24 4.06 18.86
N ARG A 230 -5.35 4.71 19.61
CA ARG A 230 -5.21 4.45 21.04
C ARG A 230 -6.53 4.81 21.75
N ALA A 231 -7.00 3.91 22.62
CA ALA A 231 -8.08 4.22 23.54
C ALA A 231 -7.69 5.46 24.38
N PRO A 232 -8.60 6.43 24.60
CA PRO A 232 -8.27 7.61 25.37
C PRO A 232 -7.84 7.20 26.80
N PRO A 233 -6.85 7.87 27.41
CA PRO A 233 -6.19 7.38 28.63
C PRO A 233 -7.06 7.24 29.90
N ASN A 234 -8.39 7.44 29.86
CA ASN A 234 -9.21 7.53 31.08
C ASN A 234 -10.69 7.12 30.95
N LEU A 235 -11.00 6.02 30.24
CA LEU A 235 -12.29 5.35 30.43
C LEU A 235 -12.15 4.24 31.48
N GLN A 236 -12.00 4.65 32.74
CA GLN A 236 -12.22 3.72 33.86
C GLN A 236 -13.65 3.17 33.76
N PRO A 237 -13.88 1.84 33.83
CA PRO A 237 -15.21 1.27 33.80
C PRO A 237 -16.10 1.90 34.87
N ARG A 238 -17.31 2.36 34.49
CA ARG A 238 -18.30 3.00 35.40
C ARG A 238 -18.54 2.23 36.71
N GLN A 239 -18.25 0.93 36.74
CA GLN A 239 -18.35 0.08 37.93
C GLN A 239 -17.32 0.41 39.02
N GLN A 240 -16.08 0.81 38.67
CA GLN A 240 -15.06 1.19 39.67
C GLN A 240 -15.38 2.52 40.37
N ARG A 241 -16.16 3.41 39.73
CA ARG A 241 -16.59 4.69 40.31
C ARG A 241 -17.65 4.55 41.42
N ARG A 242 -18.31 3.40 41.52
CA ARG A 242 -19.26 3.07 42.60
C ARG A 242 -18.56 2.45 43.82
N GLN A 243 -17.36 1.88 43.66
CA GLN A 243 -16.63 1.19 44.73
C GLN A 243 -15.55 2.06 45.40
N GLN A 244 -15.30 3.28 44.92
CA GLN A 244 -14.32 4.19 45.54
C GLN A 244 -14.83 4.77 46.88
N PRO A 245 -14.02 4.77 47.95
CA PRO A 245 -14.38 5.35 49.25
C PRO A 245 -14.73 6.83 49.16
N ARG A 246 -15.75 7.28 49.92
CA ARG A 246 -16.29 8.66 49.89
C ARG A 246 -15.24 9.76 50.05
N HIS A 247 -14.11 9.49 50.70
CA HIS A 247 -13.03 10.47 50.86
C HIS A 247 -12.28 10.78 49.56
N GLN A 248 -12.12 9.82 48.64
CA GLN A 248 -11.50 10.07 47.33
C GLN A 248 -12.42 10.81 46.35
N ARG A 249 -13.75 10.69 46.50
CA ARG A 249 -14.71 11.49 45.71
C ARG A 249 -14.64 12.99 45.98
N ARG A 250 -14.19 13.40 47.17
CA ARG A 250 -14.08 14.82 47.55
C ARG A 250 -12.84 15.51 46.97
N GLN A 251 -11.84 14.75 46.50
CA GLN A 251 -10.59 15.30 45.97
C GLN A 251 -10.55 15.40 44.43
N GLN A 252 -11.58 14.93 43.72
CA GLN A 252 -11.70 15.20 42.28
C GLN A 252 -12.15 16.65 42.05
N PRO A 253 -11.49 17.42 41.16
CA PRO A 253 -11.94 18.76 40.81
C PRO A 253 -13.38 18.68 40.31
N ARG A 254 -14.29 19.50 40.87
CA ARG A 254 -15.62 19.70 40.29
C ARG A 254 -15.42 20.25 38.88
N GLN A 255 -15.60 19.41 37.86
CA GLN A 255 -15.85 19.92 36.52
C GLN A 255 -17.20 20.64 36.58
N GLN A 256 -17.15 21.96 36.56
CA GLN A 256 -18.35 22.77 36.37
C GLN A 256 -18.98 22.40 35.03
N PRO A 257 -20.30 22.21 34.94
CA PRO A 257 -20.96 22.03 33.66
C PRO A 257 -20.71 23.27 32.81
N LEU A 258 -20.29 23.08 31.56
CA LEU A 258 -20.27 24.13 30.55
C LEU A 258 -21.69 24.73 30.49
N GLU A 259 -21.87 25.96 30.98
CA GLU A 259 -23.10 26.68 30.72
C GLU A 259 -23.26 26.81 29.21
N ARG A 260 -24.40 26.34 28.71
CA ARG A 260 -24.86 26.65 27.36
C ARG A 260 -25.03 28.16 27.27
N ARG A 261 -24.04 28.86 26.72
CA ARG A 261 -24.27 30.23 26.25
C ARG A 261 -25.19 30.14 25.05
N GLY A 262 -26.42 30.59 25.24
CA GLY A 262 -27.48 30.57 24.26
C GLY A 262 -27.08 31.30 22.98
N VAL A 263 -27.51 30.73 21.86
CA VAL A 263 -27.65 31.42 20.58
C VAL A 263 -28.65 32.55 20.80
N MET A 264 -28.19 33.79 20.68
CA MET A 264 -29.05 34.97 20.67
C MET A 264 -29.32 35.30 19.20
N ASN A 265 -30.57 35.08 18.76
CA ASN A 265 -31.12 35.64 17.53
C ASN A 265 -31.26 37.16 17.71
N PRO A 266 -30.82 37.98 16.75
CA PRO A 266 -31.26 39.36 16.64
C PRO A 266 -32.16 39.49 15.41
N ASP A 267 -33.41 39.07 15.55
CA ASP A 267 -34.52 39.48 14.69
C ASP A 267 -35.71 39.75 15.62
N GLU A 268 -35.83 40.99 16.09
CA GLU A 268 -37.08 41.70 16.42
C GLU A 268 -36.81 42.95 17.29
N GLU A 269 -36.84 44.13 16.65
CA GLU A 269 -37.55 45.36 17.05
C GLU A 269 -37.15 46.45 16.03
N GLN A 270 -37.94 46.59 14.96
CA GLN A 270 -38.97 47.64 14.82
C GLN A 270 -38.45 49.09 14.91
N GLY A 271 -38.44 49.72 13.74
CA GLY A 271 -38.96 51.08 13.53
C GLY A 271 -38.13 52.25 14.04
N GLU A 272 -37.42 52.93 13.14
CA GLU A 272 -37.68 54.36 12.96
C GLU A 272 -37.19 54.87 11.60
N GLU A 273 -38.06 55.69 11.03
CA GLU A 273 -38.03 56.37 9.76
C GLU A 273 -37.21 57.65 9.90
N THR A 274 -36.23 57.93 9.03
CA THR A 274 -35.84 59.32 8.74
C THR A 274 -35.28 59.48 7.34
N VAL A 275 -36.11 60.06 6.47
CA VAL A 275 -35.78 60.76 5.22
C VAL A 275 -35.11 62.08 5.58
N ILE A 276 -33.93 62.44 5.04
CA ILE A 276 -33.57 63.82 4.67
C ILE A 276 -32.52 63.82 3.53
N VAL A 277 -32.99 64.29 2.35
CA VAL A 277 -32.35 65.08 1.26
C VAL A 277 -31.04 64.60 0.64
#